data_AF-A0A9D1NEK5-F1
#
_entry.id   AF-A0A9D1NEK5-F1
#
_cell.length_a   1.000
_cell.length_b   1.000
_cell.length_c   1.000
_cell.angle_alpha   90.00
_cell.angle_beta   90.00
_cell.angle_gamma   90.00
#
_symmetry.space_group_name_H-M   'P 1'
#
loop_
_entity.id
_entity.type
_entity.pdbx_description
1 polymer ?
#
loop_
_entity_poly.entity_id
_entity_poly.type
_entity_poly.pdbx_seq_one_letter_code
_entity_poly.pdbx_strand_id
1 'polypeptide(L)'
;MEYNDCQILENYENMARAYTKALKEKGFNFTSLQEESAQPTSTNNNTALINRIADNLNRVWRLYVEGSLSRSFVKNRFVYATLAQNMSVIIDNFKKLYPNAVFSTLLPIRVRPQDIAKTSIALLSDTIRDLCTLSSRDPANANALIAIANDLLLQIKTLTTQL
;
A
#
# COMPACT_ATOMS: atom_id res chain seq x y z
N MET A 1 -20.46 13.36 -19.54
CA MET A 1 -19.36 12.44 -19.91
C MET A 1 -19.13 11.56 -18.70
N GLU A 2 -19.69 10.36 -18.71
CA GLU A 2 -19.46 9.36 -17.66
C GLU A 2 -17.99 8.93 -17.75
N TYR A 3 -17.23 9.20 -16.69
CA TYR A 3 -15.88 8.71 -16.54
C TYR A 3 -15.94 7.18 -16.43
N ASN A 4 -15.18 6.50 -17.29
CA ASN A 4 -15.17 5.05 -17.42
C ASN A 4 -14.35 4.43 -16.27
N ASP A 5 -14.89 4.47 -15.06
CA ASP A 5 -14.25 4.03 -13.81
C ASP A 5 -13.84 2.54 -13.85
N CYS A 6 -14.45 1.74 -14.73
CA CYS A 6 -14.08 0.33 -14.93
C CYS A 6 -12.83 0.12 -15.78
N GLN A 7 -12.55 0.98 -16.78
CA GLN A 7 -11.30 0.87 -17.58
C GLN A 7 -10.06 1.21 -16.75
N ILE A 8 -10.22 2.08 -15.76
CA ILE A 8 -9.17 2.44 -14.81
C ILE A 8 -8.91 1.25 -13.87
N LEU A 9 -9.96 0.60 -13.33
CA LEU A 9 -9.84 -0.62 -12.54
C LEU A 9 -9.19 -1.77 -13.31
N GLU A 10 -9.57 -1.96 -14.57
CA GLU A 10 -9.00 -3.01 -15.43
C GLU A 10 -7.53 -2.72 -15.75
N ASN A 11 -7.17 -1.46 -16.00
CA ASN A 11 -5.76 -1.06 -16.16
C ASN A 11 -4.94 -1.23 -14.88
N TYR A 12 -5.51 -0.95 -13.70
CA TYR A 12 -4.82 -1.16 -12.43
C TYR A 12 -4.68 -2.62 -12.07
N GLU A 13 -5.69 -3.46 -12.31
CA GLU A 13 -5.57 -4.90 -12.14
C GLU A 13 -4.56 -5.48 -13.12
N ASN A 14 -4.54 -5.02 -14.37
CA ASN A 14 -3.56 -5.44 -15.36
C ASN A 14 -2.15 -4.99 -14.98
N MET A 15 -1.97 -3.76 -14.47
CA MET A 15 -0.69 -3.31 -13.92
C MET A 15 -0.29 -4.13 -12.69
N ALA A 16 -1.17 -4.32 -11.71
CA ALA A 16 -0.89 -5.09 -10.50
C ALA A 16 -0.56 -6.56 -10.83
N ARG A 17 -1.24 -7.17 -11.80
CA ARG A 17 -0.93 -8.52 -12.32
C ARG A 17 0.40 -8.52 -13.06
N ALA A 18 0.68 -7.52 -13.91
CA ALA A 18 1.95 -7.40 -14.62
C ALA A 18 3.13 -7.22 -13.64
N TYR A 19 2.96 -6.41 -12.60
CA TYR A 19 3.95 -6.23 -11.54
C TYR A 19 4.13 -7.51 -10.72
N THR A 20 3.05 -8.17 -10.30
CA THR A 20 3.10 -9.45 -9.57
C THR A 20 3.79 -10.53 -10.41
N LYS A 21 3.52 -10.57 -11.72
CA LYS A 21 4.16 -11.47 -12.68
C LYS A 21 5.65 -11.16 -12.83
N ALA A 22 6.03 -9.90 -13.05
CA ALA A 22 7.42 -9.48 -13.16
C ALA A 22 8.22 -9.79 -11.87
N LEU A 23 7.59 -9.65 -10.72
CA LEU A 23 8.19 -10.01 -9.43
C LEU A 23 8.31 -11.54 -9.28
N LYS A 24 7.31 -12.32 -9.69
CA LYS A 24 7.39 -13.79 -9.70
C LYS A 24 8.49 -14.30 -10.63
N GLU A 25 8.66 -13.68 -11.80
CA GLU A 25 9.73 -13.96 -12.77
C GLU A 25 11.12 -13.61 -12.22
N LYS A 26 11.24 -12.60 -11.37
CA LYS A 26 12.46 -12.28 -10.61
C LYS A 26 12.68 -13.20 -9.38
N GLY A 27 11.90 -14.26 -9.21
CA GLY A 27 12.04 -15.23 -8.11
C GLY A 27 11.32 -14.82 -6.82
N PHE A 28 10.53 -13.75 -6.82
CA PHE A 28 9.77 -13.34 -5.64
C PHE A 28 8.46 -14.14 -5.57
N ASN A 29 8.42 -15.12 -4.66
CA ASN A 29 7.20 -15.88 -4.40
C ASN A 29 6.33 -15.14 -3.37
N PHE A 30 5.12 -14.77 -3.78
CA PHE A 30 4.12 -14.15 -2.90
C PHE A 30 3.21 -15.24 -2.35
N THR A 31 3.55 -15.79 -1.19
CA THR A 31 2.49 -16.34 -0.34
C THR A 31 1.64 -15.15 0.06
N SER A 32 0.43 -15.07 -0.49
CA SER A 32 -0.59 -14.17 0.01
C SER A 32 -0.60 -14.25 1.52
N LEU A 33 -0.61 -13.11 2.21
CA LEU A 33 -1.08 -13.03 3.60
C LEU A 33 -2.60 -13.30 3.59
N GLN A 34 -2.97 -14.50 3.15
CA GLN A 34 -4.28 -15.10 3.34
C GLN A 34 -4.15 -15.95 4.59
N GLU A 35 -4.16 -15.28 5.74
CA GLU A 35 -4.59 -15.91 6.98
C GLU A 35 -5.05 -14.75 7.87
N GLU A 36 -6.35 -14.78 8.18
CA GLU A 36 -7.13 -13.79 8.96
C GLU A 36 -7.57 -12.50 8.26
N SER A 37 -8.34 -12.62 7.17
CA SER A 37 -9.34 -11.58 6.83
C SER A 37 -10.75 -12.15 6.96
N ALA A 38 -11.28 -12.11 8.19
CA ALA A 38 -12.71 -12.33 8.42
C ALA A 38 -13.50 -11.31 7.58
N GLN A 39 -14.36 -11.80 6.69
CA GLN A 39 -15.26 -10.98 5.88
C GLN A 39 -16.22 -10.20 6.81
N PRO A 40 -16.23 -8.85 6.79
CA PRO A 40 -17.29 -8.09 7.45
C PRO A 40 -18.52 -7.93 6.53
N THR A 41 -19.66 -7.59 7.13
CA THR A 41 -20.95 -7.30 6.48
C THR A 41 -21.12 -5.78 6.22
N SER A 42 -22.04 -5.42 5.32
CA SER A 42 -21.97 -4.25 4.42
C SER A 42 -21.82 -2.83 5.01
N THR A 43 -22.22 -2.54 6.25
CA THR A 43 -21.97 -1.21 6.88
C THR A 43 -20.70 -1.20 7.74
N ASN A 44 -20.34 -2.36 8.31
CA ASN A 44 -19.05 -2.58 8.98
C ASN A 44 -17.88 -2.70 7.99
N ASN A 45 -18.19 -2.93 6.71
CA ASN A 45 -17.19 -3.18 5.67
C ASN A 45 -16.33 -1.98 5.29
N ASN A 46 -16.91 -0.78 5.17
CA ASN A 46 -16.13 0.39 4.77
C ASN A 46 -15.23 0.85 5.91
N THR A 47 -15.71 0.85 7.16
CA THR A 47 -14.87 1.14 8.33
C THR A 47 -13.75 0.13 8.50
N ALA A 48 -14.04 -1.18 8.33
CA ALA A 48 -13.00 -2.21 8.36
C ALA A 48 -11.98 -2.05 7.21
N LEU A 49 -12.44 -1.71 6.01
CA LEU A 49 -11.58 -1.47 4.85
C LEU A 49 -10.71 -0.22 5.05
N ILE A 50 -11.28 0.88 5.55
CA ILE A 50 -10.58 2.12 5.90
C ILE A 50 -9.51 1.84 6.94
N ASN A 51 -9.84 1.11 8.00
CA ASN A 51 -8.89 0.77 9.06
C ASN A 51 -7.78 -0.17 8.54
N ARG A 52 -8.11 -1.12 7.65
CA ARG A 52 -7.11 -1.99 7.01
C ARG A 52 -6.16 -1.20 6.11
N ILE A 53 -6.67 -0.25 5.33
CA ILE A 53 -5.85 0.66 4.53
C ILE A 53 -4.93 1.49 5.44
N ALA A 54 -5.48 2.11 6.48
CA ALA A 54 -4.71 2.88 7.46
C ALA A 54 -3.59 2.05 8.10
N ASP A 55 -3.90 0.83 8.52
CA ASP A 55 -2.93 -0.10 9.09
C ASP A 55 -1.83 -0.47 8.10
N ASN A 56 -2.17 -0.79 6.85
CA ASN A 56 -1.18 -1.14 5.85
C ASN A 56 -0.27 0.06 5.49
N LEU A 57 -0.84 1.26 5.33
CA LEU A 57 -0.07 2.49 5.12
C LEU A 57 0.92 2.71 6.27
N ASN A 58 0.47 2.54 7.52
CA ASN A 58 1.33 2.67 8.69
C ASN A 58 2.45 1.61 8.71
N ARG A 59 2.11 0.35 8.40
CA ARG A 59 3.08 -0.74 8.34
C ARG A 59 4.16 -0.48 7.31
N VAL A 60 3.80 -0.01 6.12
CA VAL A 60 4.76 0.34 5.07
C VAL A 60 5.64 1.52 5.49
N TRP A 61 5.06 2.58 6.07
CA TRP A 61 5.84 3.70 6.59
C TRP A 61 6.89 3.23 7.61
N ARG A 62 6.50 2.37 8.56
CA ARG A 62 7.42 1.81 9.56
C ARG A 62 8.52 0.95 8.93
N LEU A 63 8.18 0.11 7.96
CA LEU A 63 9.16 -0.67 7.19
C LEU A 63 10.19 0.23 6.50
N TYR A 64 9.77 1.39 5.97
CA TYR A 64 10.70 2.35 5.39
C TYR A 64 11.57 3.04 6.44
N VAL A 65 11.01 3.42 7.58
CA VAL A 65 11.79 3.96 8.71
C VAL A 65 12.85 2.94 9.15
N GLU A 66 12.47 1.67 9.35
CA GLU A 66 13.39 0.59 9.70
C GLU A 66 14.45 0.36 8.62
N GLY A 67 14.06 0.36 7.34
CA GLY A 67 14.98 0.27 6.20
C GLY A 67 15.99 1.42 6.17
N SER A 68 15.58 2.63 6.55
CA SER A 68 16.45 3.81 6.64
C SER A 68 17.40 3.79 7.85
N LEU A 69 17.07 3.05 8.91
CA LEU A 69 17.88 2.93 10.12
C LEU A 69 18.77 1.69 10.10
N SER A 70 18.46 0.71 9.25
CA SER A 70 19.21 -0.53 9.14
C SER A 70 20.60 -0.31 8.57
N ARG A 71 21.60 -0.80 9.31
CA ARG A 71 23.01 -0.81 8.87
C ARG A 71 23.26 -1.70 7.66
N SER A 72 22.34 -2.62 7.35
CA SER A 72 22.42 -3.46 6.14
C SER A 72 22.06 -2.72 4.85
N PHE A 73 21.48 -1.51 4.95
CA PHE A 73 21.00 -0.72 3.81
C PHE A 73 21.77 0.59 3.60
N VAL A 74 23.07 0.64 3.90
CA VAL A 74 23.85 1.90 3.77
C VAL A 74 23.69 2.55 2.39
N LYS A 75 23.67 1.75 1.32
CA LYS A 75 23.50 2.25 -0.06
C LYS A 75 22.09 2.77 -0.37
N ASN A 76 21.05 2.21 0.26
CA ASN A 76 19.65 2.53 -0.02
C ASN A 76 18.98 3.33 1.10
N ARG A 77 19.75 3.79 2.09
CA ARG A 77 19.27 4.53 3.27
C ARG A 77 18.49 5.79 2.88
N PHE A 78 19.03 6.55 1.94
CA PHE A 78 18.38 7.77 1.44
C PHE A 78 17.08 7.46 0.70
N VAL A 79 17.05 6.37 -0.09
CA VAL A 79 15.83 5.91 -0.77
C VAL A 79 14.74 5.64 0.27
N TYR A 80 15.02 4.80 1.27
CA TYR A 80 14.03 4.49 2.31
C TYR A 80 13.60 5.70 3.14
N ALA A 81 14.49 6.65 3.41
CA ALA A 81 14.14 7.90 4.09
C ALA A 81 13.18 8.76 3.24
N THR A 82 13.43 8.90 1.93
CA THR A 82 12.54 9.62 1.01
C THR A 82 11.19 8.91 0.88
N LEU A 83 11.17 7.58 0.76
CA LEU A 83 9.94 6.80 0.70
C LEU A 83 9.12 6.96 1.99
N ALA A 84 9.77 6.98 3.17
CA ALA A 84 9.12 7.24 4.45
C ALA A 84 8.50 8.65 4.53
N GLN A 85 9.21 9.68 4.05
CA GLN A 85 8.70 11.06 3.99
C GLN A 85 7.46 11.14 3.08
N ASN A 86 7.55 10.58 1.88
CA ASN A 86 6.43 10.55 0.94
C ASN A 86 5.24 9.77 1.51
N MET A 87 5.49 8.66 2.21
CA MET A 87 4.43 7.87 2.85
C MET A 87 3.75 8.62 4.00
N SER A 88 4.47 9.49 4.72
CA SER A 88 3.86 10.37 5.73
C SER A 88 2.83 11.32 5.10
N VAL A 89 3.16 11.91 3.94
CA VAL A 89 2.22 12.78 3.20
C VAL A 89 0.98 12.02 2.76
N ILE A 90 1.16 10.78 2.28
CA ILE A 90 0.05 9.91 1.89
C ILE A 90 -0.85 9.59 3.09
N ILE A 91 -0.26 9.25 4.24
CA ILE A 91 -1.00 9.00 5.49
C ILE A 91 -1.79 10.24 5.92
N ASP A 92 -1.20 11.42 5.85
CA ASP A 92 -1.88 12.67 6.21
C ASP A 92 -3.04 12.98 5.27
N ASN A 93 -2.87 12.75 3.96
CA ASN A 93 -3.95 12.89 2.99
C ASN A 93 -5.08 11.89 3.26
N PHE A 94 -4.75 10.63 3.57
CA PHE A 94 -5.75 9.62 3.92
C PHE A 94 -6.52 9.98 5.21
N LYS A 95 -5.82 10.50 6.24
CA LYS A 95 -6.45 10.97 7.50
C LYS A 95 -7.40 12.14 7.28
N LYS A 96 -7.13 13.03 6.33
CA LYS A 96 -8.05 14.12 5.98
C LYS A 96 -9.36 13.59 5.38
N LEU A 97 -9.29 12.52 4.59
CA LEU A 97 -10.48 11.87 4.03
C LEU A 97 -11.23 11.08 5.12
N TYR A 98 -10.50 10.39 6.00
CA TYR A 98 -11.05 9.54 7.04
C TYR A 98 -10.42 9.84 8.40
N PRO A 99 -10.90 10.87 9.12
CA PRO A 99 -10.32 11.29 10.40
C PRO A 99 -10.51 10.24 11.52
N ASN A 100 -11.50 9.36 11.37
CA ASN A 100 -11.80 8.29 12.32
C ASN A 100 -11.05 6.98 12.02
N ALA A 101 -10.17 6.96 11.01
CA ALA A 101 -9.38 5.78 10.68
C ALA A 101 -8.38 5.46 11.80
N VAL A 102 -8.34 4.20 12.21
CA VAL A 102 -7.44 3.73 13.27
C VAL A 102 -6.11 3.29 12.66
N PHE A 103 -5.01 3.89 13.12
CA PHE A 103 -3.65 3.53 12.73
C PHE A 103 -3.00 2.76 13.88
N SER A 104 -2.85 1.44 13.75
CA SER A 104 -2.31 0.61 14.82
C SER A 104 -0.85 0.96 15.12
N THR A 105 -0.57 1.33 16.36
CA THR A 105 0.78 1.69 16.84
C THR A 105 1.63 0.48 17.24
N LEU A 106 1.02 -0.71 17.39
CA LEU A 106 1.59 -1.79 18.20
C LEU A 106 2.08 -3.04 17.46
N LEU A 107 1.98 -3.13 16.13
CA LEU A 107 2.37 -4.37 15.47
C LEU A 107 3.91 -4.47 15.34
N PRO A 108 4.58 -5.45 15.96
CA PRO A 108 5.99 -5.68 15.74
C PRO A 108 6.17 -6.22 14.31
N ILE A 109 6.74 -5.41 13.42
CA ILE A 109 7.09 -5.86 12.07
C ILE A 109 8.49 -6.49 12.16
N ARG A 110 8.56 -7.78 12.49
CA ARG A 110 9.83 -8.52 12.42
C ARG A 110 10.07 -8.94 10.97
N VAL A 111 10.53 -8.00 10.16
CA VAL A 111 10.93 -8.26 8.78
C VAL A 111 12.46 -8.18 8.71
N ARG A 112 13.08 -9.24 8.17
CA ARG A 112 14.54 -9.22 7.96
C ARG A 112 14.85 -8.10 6.98
N PRO A 113 15.99 -7.39 7.12
CA PRO A 113 16.33 -6.28 6.24
C PRO A 113 16.09 -6.62 4.77
N GLN A 114 16.64 -7.74 4.26
CA GLN A 114 16.48 -8.16 2.86
C GLN A 114 15.02 -8.32 2.38
N ASP A 115 14.08 -8.55 3.29
CA ASP A 115 12.67 -8.79 3.00
C ASP A 115 11.82 -7.50 3.09
N ILE A 116 12.40 -6.37 3.54
CA ILE A 116 11.68 -5.09 3.72
C ILE A 116 11.03 -4.65 2.42
N ALA A 117 11.81 -4.59 1.33
CA ALA A 117 11.28 -4.09 0.05
C ALA A 117 10.18 -5.00 -0.51
N LYS A 118 10.36 -6.32 -0.41
CA LYS A 118 9.36 -7.32 -0.82
C LYS A 118 8.07 -7.17 -0.02
N THR A 119 8.19 -7.02 1.29
CA THR A 119 7.05 -6.87 2.20
C THR A 119 6.32 -5.56 1.95
N SER A 120 7.05 -4.46 1.75
CA SER A 120 6.47 -3.17 1.38
C SER A 120 5.70 -3.25 0.07
N ILE A 121 6.25 -3.88 -0.98
CA ILE A 121 5.55 -4.02 -2.28
C ILE A 121 4.25 -4.83 -2.12
N ALA A 122 4.27 -5.92 -1.35
CA ALA A 122 3.08 -6.73 -1.10
C ALA A 122 1.99 -5.92 -0.39
N LEU A 123 2.35 -5.23 0.70
CA LEU A 123 1.42 -4.38 1.45
C LEU A 123 0.87 -3.23 0.62
N LEU A 124 1.71 -2.57 -0.19
CA LEU A 124 1.28 -1.50 -1.09
C LEU A 124 0.29 -2.02 -2.14
N SER A 125 0.56 -3.19 -2.72
CA SER A 125 -0.31 -3.79 -3.74
C SER A 125 -1.69 -4.13 -3.18
N ASP A 126 -1.74 -4.68 -1.96
CA ASP A 126 -3.01 -4.95 -1.27
C ASP A 126 -3.73 -3.65 -0.89
N THR A 127 -2.99 -2.63 -0.46
CA THR A 127 -3.55 -1.31 -0.13
C THR A 127 -4.16 -0.63 -1.35
N ILE A 128 -3.51 -0.71 -2.52
CA ILE A 128 -4.05 -0.18 -3.79
C ILE A 128 -5.36 -0.88 -4.14
N ARG A 129 -5.42 -2.22 -4.03
CA ARG A 129 -6.66 -2.97 -4.27
C ARG A 129 -7.78 -2.54 -3.33
N ASP A 130 -7.46 -2.36 -2.05
CA ASP A 130 -8.42 -1.90 -1.05
C ASP A 130 -8.89 -0.46 -1.32
N LEU A 131 -8.00 0.45 -1.74
CA LEU A 131 -8.34 1.82 -2.14
C LEU A 131 -9.26 1.85 -3.36
N CYS A 132 -9.01 1.02 -4.38
CA CYS A 132 -9.89 0.88 -5.54
C CYS A 132 -11.27 0.32 -5.15
N THR A 133 -11.30 -0.62 -4.22
CA THR A 133 -12.56 -1.13 -3.67
C THR A 133 -13.30 -0.03 -2.90
N LEU A 134 -12.59 0.79 -2.14
CA LEU A 134 -13.18 1.90 -1.40
C LEU A 134 -13.66 3.01 -2.32
N SER A 135 -12.94 3.33 -3.41
CA SER A 135 -13.31 4.39 -4.35
C SER A 135 -14.62 4.10 -5.08
N SER A 136 -14.90 2.83 -5.39
CA SER A 136 -16.20 2.43 -5.95
C SER A 136 -17.35 2.48 -4.94
N ARG A 137 -17.03 2.43 -3.63
CA ARG A 137 -18.01 2.44 -2.53
C ARG A 137 -18.21 3.82 -1.90
N ASP A 138 -17.29 4.75 -2.13
CA ASP A 138 -17.32 6.12 -1.64
C ASP A 138 -17.07 7.12 -2.79
N PRO A 139 -18.10 7.39 -3.62
CA PRO A 139 -17.97 8.28 -4.77
C PRO A 139 -17.56 9.70 -4.40
N ALA A 140 -17.89 10.16 -3.19
CA ALA A 140 -17.56 11.50 -2.71
C ALA A 140 -16.04 11.71 -2.60
N ASN A 141 -15.30 10.63 -2.26
CA ASN A 141 -13.86 10.66 -2.10
C ASN A 141 -13.10 9.93 -3.22
N ALA A 142 -13.79 9.35 -4.20
CA ALA A 142 -13.20 8.46 -5.22
C ALA A 142 -11.95 9.04 -5.89
N ASN A 143 -11.99 10.29 -6.35
CA ASN A 143 -10.85 10.95 -7.00
C ASN A 143 -9.63 11.08 -6.08
N ALA A 144 -9.86 11.40 -4.80
CA ALA A 144 -8.78 11.52 -3.82
C ALA A 144 -8.18 10.15 -3.49
N LEU A 145 -9.00 9.10 -3.42
CA LEU A 145 -8.54 7.72 -3.22
C LEU A 145 -7.72 7.20 -4.41
N ILE A 146 -8.14 7.54 -5.63
CA ILE A 146 -7.38 7.22 -6.86
C ILE A 146 -6.04 7.95 -6.88
N ALA A 147 -6.00 9.22 -6.46
CA ALA A 147 -4.75 9.97 -6.34
C ALA A 147 -3.78 9.28 -5.35
N ILE A 148 -4.29 8.88 -4.17
CA ILE A 148 -3.50 8.12 -3.20
C ILE A 148 -3.00 6.80 -3.80
N ALA A 149 -3.84 6.05 -4.51
CA ALA A 149 -3.44 4.80 -5.15
C ALA A 149 -2.31 5.00 -6.18
N ASN A 150 -2.35 6.09 -6.95
CA ASN A 150 -1.29 6.45 -7.89
C ASN A 150 0.03 6.78 -7.18
N ASP A 151 -0.02 7.51 -6.06
CA ASP A 151 1.18 7.80 -5.26
C ASP A 151 1.80 6.51 -4.70
N LEU A 152 0.98 5.55 -4.29
CA LEU A 152 1.46 4.22 -3.84
C LEU A 152 2.09 3.42 -4.99
N LEU A 153 1.57 3.52 -6.22
CA LEU A 153 2.19 2.89 -7.40
C LEU A 153 3.57 3.48 -7.70
N LEU A 154 3.74 4.79 -7.54
CA LEU A 154 5.06 5.44 -7.68
C LEU A 154 6.06 4.94 -6.64
N GLN A 155 5.60 4.64 -5.43
CA GLN A 155 6.42 4.04 -4.36
C GLN A 155 6.87 2.63 -4.74
N ILE A 156 5.96 1.79 -5.24
CA ILE A 156 6.29 0.44 -5.76
C ILE A 156 7.33 0.56 -6.88
N LYS A 157 7.10 1.44 -7.86
CA LYS A 157 8.03 1.66 -8.97
C LYS A 157 9.43 2.00 -8.45
N THR A 158 9.53 2.92 -7.49
CA THR A 158 10.80 3.33 -6.88
C THR A 158 11.49 2.18 -6.16
N LEU A 159 10.75 1.35 -5.41
CA LEU A 159 11.31 0.16 -4.77
C LEU A 159 11.85 -0.83 -5.80
N THR A 160 11.10 -1.07 -6.89
CA THR A 160 11.50 -2.07 -7.90
C THR A 160 12.68 -1.66 -8.78
N THR A 161 13.00 -0.37 -8.88
CA THR A 161 14.15 0.13 -9.65
C THR A 161 15.43 0.26 -8.82
N GLN A 162 15.32 0.26 -7.50
CA GLN A 162 16.44 0.39 -6.55
C GLN A 162 16.87 -0.96 -5.94
N LEU A 163 16.19 -2.05 -6.30
CA LEU A 163 16.53 -3.46 -6.01
C LEU A 163 17.15 -4.12 -7.24
#